data_AF-A0A9D6USQ2-F1
#
_entry.id   AF-A0A9D6USQ2-F1
#
_cell.length_a   1.000
_cell.length_b   1.000
_cell.length_c   1.000
_cell.angle_alpha   90.00
_cell.angle_beta   90.00
_cell.angle_gamma   90.00
#
_symmetry.space_group_name_H-M   'P 1'
#
loop_
_entity.id
_entity.type
_entity.pdbx_description
1 polymer ?
#
loop_
_entity_poly.entity_id
_entity_poly.type
_entity_poly.pdbx_seq_one_letter_code
_entity_poly.pdbx_strand_id
1 'polypeptide(L)'
;MPDQLDPQSPPTLPGGRRLRSAAAILAGIVAGIVTSLGADTALRAAGVFAPLGQSMPDSLFLLAAAHRTLFGVACSWLTARLAPQRPMAHALILGALGFVVAIAGAAVTWDKGRDFGPKWYPLALVVLAMPQSWLGGKLGELQLRPARP
;
A
#
# COMPACT_ATOMS: atom_id res chain seq x y z
N MET A 1 -30.34 -4.08 -49.02
CA MET A 1 -29.14 -3.49 -48.40
C MET A 1 -28.78 -4.39 -47.22
N PRO A 2 -27.82 -5.31 -47.34
CA PRO A 2 -27.46 -6.17 -46.22
C PRO A 2 -26.60 -5.40 -45.20
N ASP A 3 -26.99 -5.58 -43.95
CA ASP A 3 -26.39 -5.15 -42.71
C ASP A 3 -24.90 -5.55 -42.66
N GLN A 4 -23.99 -4.57 -42.58
CA GLN A 4 -22.56 -4.83 -42.38
C GLN A 4 -22.34 -5.29 -40.93
N LEU A 5 -22.32 -6.61 -40.72
CA LEU A 5 -21.79 -7.23 -39.52
C LEU A 5 -20.31 -6.87 -39.37
N ASP A 6 -19.99 -6.00 -38.42
CA ASP A 6 -18.63 -5.64 -38.04
C ASP A 6 -17.92 -6.89 -37.44
N PRO A 7 -16.92 -7.51 -38.11
CA PRO A 7 -16.47 -8.85 -37.76
C PRO A 7 -15.48 -8.95 -36.58
N GLN A 8 -15.12 -7.87 -35.88
CA GLN A 8 -13.87 -7.87 -35.08
C GLN A 8 -13.94 -7.22 -33.69
N SER A 9 -15.04 -7.32 -32.94
CA SER A 9 -14.97 -7.07 -31.49
C SER A 9 -14.54 -8.35 -30.76
N PRO A 10 -13.27 -8.54 -30.31
CA PRO A 10 -12.90 -9.72 -29.56
C PRO A 10 -13.74 -9.80 -28.27
N PRO A 11 -14.24 -10.98 -27.89
CA PRO A 11 -14.99 -11.15 -26.66
C PRO A 11 -14.06 -10.82 -25.48
N THR A 12 -14.34 -9.70 -24.80
CA THR A 12 -13.62 -9.36 -23.57
C THR A 12 -14.12 -10.26 -22.44
N LEU A 13 -13.56 -11.47 -22.35
CA LEU A 13 -13.94 -12.47 -21.36
C LEU A 13 -13.93 -11.85 -19.94
N PRO A 14 -15.04 -11.94 -19.18
CA PRO A 14 -15.15 -11.33 -17.85
C PRO A 14 -14.00 -11.73 -16.90
N GLY A 15 -13.40 -12.92 -17.10
CA GLY A 15 -12.28 -13.43 -16.31
C GLY A 15 -10.98 -12.62 -16.46
N GLY A 16 -10.67 -12.10 -17.65
CA GLY A 16 -9.42 -11.36 -17.88
C GLY A 16 -9.33 -10.05 -17.10
N ARG A 17 -10.48 -9.41 -16.85
CA ARG A 17 -10.56 -8.18 -16.04
C ARG A 17 -10.36 -8.44 -14.55
N ARG A 18 -10.93 -9.53 -14.02
CA ARG A 18 -10.76 -9.93 -12.61
C ARG A 18 -9.31 -10.30 -12.30
N LEU A 19 -8.64 -11.03 -13.21
CA LEU A 19 -7.23 -11.38 -13.05
C LEU A 19 -6.32 -10.14 -13.00
N ARG A 20 -6.56 -9.14 -13.86
CA ARG A 20 -5.81 -7.88 -13.85
C ARG A 20 -6.03 -7.06 -12.57
N SER A 21 -7.26 -7.06 -12.05
CA SER A 21 -7.59 -6.43 -10.76
C SER A 21 -6.84 -7.09 -9.60
N ALA A 22 -6.86 -8.43 -9.52
CA ALA A 22 -6.11 -9.19 -8.52
C ALA A 22 -4.60 -8.95 -8.64
N ALA A 23 -4.06 -8.96 -9.86
CA ALA A 23 -2.65 -8.68 -10.12
C ALA A 23 -2.24 -7.25 -9.68
N ALA A 24 -3.10 -6.25 -9.85
CA ALA A 24 -2.82 -4.88 -9.40
C ALA A 24 -2.70 -4.80 -7.87
N ILE A 25 -3.61 -5.46 -7.13
CA ILE A 25 -3.56 -5.52 -5.66
C ILE A 25 -2.33 -6.31 -5.21
N LEU A 26 -2.06 -7.46 -5.83
CA LEU A 26 -0.88 -8.28 -5.53
C LEU A 26 0.42 -7.51 -5.75
N ALA A 27 0.53 -6.75 -6.84
CA ALA A 27 1.69 -5.91 -7.09
C ALA A 27 1.88 -4.85 -5.99
N GLY A 28 0.79 -4.24 -5.51
CA GLY A 28 0.81 -3.34 -4.35
C GLY A 28 1.29 -4.01 -3.06
N ILE A 29 0.80 -5.22 -2.79
CA ILE A 29 1.20 -6.01 -1.62
C ILE A 29 2.68 -6.36 -1.69
N VAL A 30 3.14 -6.89 -2.83
CA VAL A 30 4.55 -7.28 -3.03
C VAL A 30 5.46 -6.07 -2.90
N ALA A 31 5.10 -4.93 -3.51
CA ALA A 31 5.85 -3.69 -3.35
C ALA A 31 5.93 -3.29 -1.87
N GLY A 32 4.81 -3.32 -1.14
CA GLY A 32 4.79 -3.01 0.29
C GLY A 32 5.69 -3.93 1.12
N ILE A 33 5.68 -5.24 0.84
CA ILE A 33 6.53 -6.23 1.51
C ILE A 33 8.00 -5.96 1.22
N VAL A 34 8.38 -5.82 -0.05
CA VAL A 34 9.77 -5.58 -0.47
C VAL A 34 10.29 -4.29 0.14
N THR A 35 9.49 -3.22 0.12
CA THR A 35 9.91 -1.93 0.63
C THR A 35 9.97 -1.91 2.17
N SER A 36 9.04 -2.57 2.87
CA SER A 36 9.13 -2.66 4.33
C SER A 36 10.34 -3.50 4.75
N LEU A 37 10.51 -4.70 4.18
CA LEU A 37 11.64 -5.56 4.53
C LEU A 37 12.97 -4.91 4.17
N GLY A 38 13.07 -4.30 2.98
CA GLY A 38 14.25 -3.59 2.53
C GLY A 38 14.60 -2.38 3.38
N ALA A 39 13.60 -1.59 3.81
CA ALA A 39 13.83 -0.48 4.72
C ALA A 39 14.27 -0.97 6.10
N ASP A 40 13.61 -1.99 6.65
CA ASP A 40 13.94 -2.50 7.97
C ASP A 40 15.35 -3.15 7.97
N THR A 41 15.77 -3.82 6.90
CA THR A 41 17.14 -4.36 6.76
C THR A 41 18.18 -3.28 6.52
N ALA A 42 17.91 -2.29 5.66
CA ALA A 42 18.82 -1.18 5.42
C ALA A 42 19.05 -0.34 6.69
N LEU A 43 17.99 -0.05 7.44
CA LEU A 43 18.09 0.72 8.69
C LEU A 43 18.82 -0.06 9.80
N ARG A 44 18.69 -1.40 9.84
CA ARG A 44 19.52 -2.25 10.70
C ARG A 44 20.98 -2.29 10.26
N ALA A 45 21.23 -2.43 8.96
CA ALA A 45 22.59 -2.45 8.40
C ALA A 45 23.32 -1.12 8.61
N ALA A 46 22.59 0.00 8.57
CA ALA A 46 23.12 1.34 8.85
C ALA A 46 23.35 1.62 10.37
N GLY A 47 23.02 0.67 11.25
CA GLY A 47 23.14 0.84 12.71
C GLY A 47 22.13 1.83 13.32
N VAL A 48 21.14 2.26 12.53
CA VAL A 48 20.12 3.22 12.94
C VAL A 48 19.02 2.53 13.75
N PHE A 49 18.57 1.36 13.31
CA PHE A 49 17.68 0.52 14.10
C PHE A 49 18.48 -0.36 15.05
N ALA A 50 18.14 -0.28 16.34
CA ALA A 50 18.72 -1.15 17.34
C ALA A 50 18.45 -2.64 16.99
N PRO A 51 19.33 -3.57 17.38
CA PRO A 51 19.08 -5.01 17.24
C PRO A 51 17.73 -5.40 17.85
N LEU A 52 17.11 -6.46 17.30
CA LEU A 52 15.83 -6.98 17.80
C LEU A 52 15.88 -7.17 19.32
N GLY A 53 15.00 -6.49 20.06
CA GLY A 53 14.90 -6.56 21.53
C GLY A 53 15.57 -5.42 22.30
N GLN A 54 16.07 -4.37 21.64
CA GLN A 54 16.60 -3.17 22.29
C GLN A 54 15.67 -1.96 22.07
N SER A 55 15.40 -1.20 23.14
CA SER A 55 14.49 -0.05 23.11
C SER A 55 15.09 1.09 22.26
N MET A 56 14.35 1.52 21.24
CA MET A 56 14.78 2.54 20.30
C MET A 56 14.26 3.94 20.72
N PRO A 57 15.03 5.03 20.57
CA PRO A 57 14.55 6.37 20.90
C PRO A 57 13.36 6.80 20.02
N ASP A 58 12.44 7.58 20.59
CA ASP A 58 11.17 8.00 19.95
C ASP A 58 11.35 8.69 18.58
N SER A 59 12.48 9.38 18.37
CA SER A 59 12.82 10.02 17.09
C SER A 59 12.97 9.04 15.94
N LEU A 60 13.43 7.82 16.21
CA LEU A 60 13.59 6.77 15.20
C LEU A 60 12.25 6.10 14.87
N PHE A 61 11.30 6.07 15.80
CA PHE A 61 9.92 5.65 15.51
C PHE A 61 9.19 6.67 14.62
N LEU A 62 9.47 7.96 14.79
CA LEU A 62 9.00 9.04 13.91
C LEU A 62 9.54 8.87 12.48
N LEU A 63 10.85 8.63 12.34
CA LEU A 63 11.46 8.32 11.04
C LEU A 63 10.84 7.06 10.42
N ALA A 64 10.59 6.04 11.25
CA ALA A 64 9.95 4.80 10.83
C ALA A 64 8.53 5.03 10.28
N ALA A 65 7.75 5.87 10.95
CA ALA A 65 6.41 6.24 10.53
C ALA A 65 6.45 7.07 9.23
N ALA A 66 7.38 8.01 9.12
CA ALA A 66 7.51 8.88 7.95
C ALA A 66 7.83 8.08 6.68
N HIS A 67 8.84 7.22 6.71
CA HIS A 67 9.18 6.40 5.54
C HIS A 67 8.05 5.40 5.21
N ARG A 68 7.40 4.79 6.22
CA ARG A 68 6.27 3.88 6.00
C ARG A 68 5.09 4.59 5.32
N THR A 69 4.83 5.83 5.68
CA THR A 69 3.78 6.63 5.04
C THR A 69 4.11 6.90 3.58
N LEU A 70 5.34 7.31 3.26
CA LEU A 70 5.78 7.54 1.89
C LEU A 70 5.69 6.27 1.03
N PHE A 71 6.16 5.14 1.55
CA PHE A 71 6.07 3.87 0.85
C PHE A 71 4.63 3.39 0.69
N GLY A 72 3.78 3.61 1.68
CA GLY A 72 2.36 3.34 1.59
C GLY A 72 1.64 4.12 0.49
N VAL A 73 1.96 5.42 0.37
CA VAL A 73 1.48 6.27 -0.74
C VAL A 73 1.98 5.71 -2.08
N ALA A 74 3.26 5.36 -2.18
CA ALA A 74 3.85 4.83 -3.42
C ALA A 74 3.24 3.48 -3.85
N CYS A 75 3.03 2.55 -2.91
CA CYS A 75 2.41 1.25 -3.20
C CYS A 75 0.94 1.41 -3.63
N SER A 76 0.22 2.30 -2.97
CA SER A 76 -1.18 2.61 -3.29
C SER A 76 -1.30 3.31 -4.64
N TRP A 77 -0.35 4.19 -4.96
CA TRP A 77 -0.21 4.80 -6.29
C TRP A 77 0.07 3.77 -7.38
N LEU A 78 1.02 2.86 -7.15
CA LEU A 78 1.33 1.78 -8.08
C LEU A 78 0.11 0.90 -8.35
N THR A 79 -0.62 0.55 -7.29
CA THR A 79 -1.85 -0.25 -7.35
C THR A 79 -2.94 0.47 -8.13
N ALA A 80 -3.13 1.77 -7.89
CA ALA A 80 -4.05 2.60 -8.64
C ALA A 80 -3.66 2.68 -10.13
N ARG A 81 -2.37 2.77 -10.44
CA ARG A 81 -1.87 2.87 -11.81
C ARG A 81 -2.04 1.56 -12.60
N LEU A 82 -1.90 0.43 -11.93
CA LEU A 82 -2.08 -0.90 -12.53
C LEU A 82 -3.54 -1.35 -12.59
N ALA A 83 -4.43 -0.67 -11.86
CA ALA A 83 -5.84 -1.04 -11.80
C ALA A 83 -6.51 -0.85 -13.18
N PRO A 84 -7.18 -1.89 -13.71
CA PRO A 84 -7.83 -1.81 -15.02
C PRO A 84 -9.04 -0.86 -15.03
N GLN A 85 -9.73 -0.73 -13.89
CA GLN A 85 -10.86 0.18 -13.68
C GLN A 85 -10.96 0.56 -12.19
N ARG A 86 -11.47 1.77 -11.89
CA ARG A 86 -11.63 2.28 -10.51
C ARG A 86 -10.31 2.27 -9.71
N PRO A 87 -9.31 3.08 -10.13
CA PRO A 87 -7.99 3.16 -9.48
C PRO A 87 -8.07 3.45 -7.98
N MET A 88 -8.93 4.38 -7.56
CA MET A 88 -9.15 4.70 -6.14
C MET A 88 -9.66 3.50 -5.33
N ALA A 89 -10.57 2.70 -5.89
CA ALA A 89 -11.11 1.55 -5.18
C ALA A 89 -10.02 0.50 -4.89
N HIS A 90 -9.12 0.26 -5.85
CA HIS A 90 -8.01 -0.69 -5.65
C HIS A 90 -6.99 -0.17 -4.62
N ALA A 91 -6.70 1.14 -4.64
CA ALA A 91 -5.85 1.76 -3.63
C ALA A 91 -6.46 1.66 -2.21
N LEU A 92 -7.77 1.92 -2.07
CA LEU A 92 -8.46 1.80 -0.79
C LEU A 92 -8.58 0.35 -0.30
N ILE A 93 -8.73 -0.63 -1.20
CA ILE A 93 -8.68 -2.05 -0.83
C ILE A 93 -7.30 -2.40 -0.26
N LEU A 94 -6.22 -1.94 -0.90
CA LEU A 94 -4.87 -2.13 -0.37
C LEU A 94 -4.71 -1.43 1.00
N GLY A 95 -5.23 -0.21 1.15
CA GLY A 95 -5.26 0.51 2.41
C GLY A 95 -6.01 -0.21 3.53
N ALA A 96 -7.17 -0.79 3.22
CA ALA A 96 -7.97 -1.58 4.15
C ALA A 96 -7.24 -2.87 4.58
N LEU A 97 -6.56 -3.55 3.65
CA LEU A 97 -5.70 -4.68 3.99
C LEU A 97 -4.56 -4.27 4.92
N GLY A 98 -3.88 -3.15 4.61
CA GLY A 98 -2.84 -2.58 5.47
C GLY A 98 -3.37 -2.18 6.85
N PHE A 99 -4.58 -1.64 6.92
CA PHE A 99 -5.26 -1.26 8.17
C PHE A 99 -5.55 -2.48 9.05
N VAL A 100 -6.08 -3.56 8.48
CA VAL A 100 -6.33 -4.83 9.21
C VAL A 100 -5.02 -5.40 9.73
N VAL A 101 -3.97 -5.41 8.91
CA VAL A 101 -2.64 -5.87 9.33
C VAL A 101 -2.06 -4.98 10.45
N ALA A 102 -2.24 -3.65 10.36
CA ALA A 102 -1.78 -2.72 11.39
C ALA A 102 -2.53 -2.92 12.72
N ILE A 103 -3.85 -3.15 12.70
CA ILE A 103 -4.63 -3.48 13.89
C ILE A 103 -4.17 -4.81 14.49
N ALA A 104 -4.01 -5.85 13.66
CA ALA A 104 -3.54 -7.15 14.13
C ALA A 104 -2.14 -7.04 14.76
N GLY A 105 -1.23 -6.29 14.13
CA GLY A 105 0.08 -5.98 14.68
C GLY A 105 0.00 -5.26 16.02
N ALA A 106 -0.83 -4.22 16.12
CA ALA A 106 -1.07 -3.47 17.35
C ALA A 106 -1.61 -4.37 18.47
N ALA A 107 -2.58 -5.23 18.17
CA ALA A 107 -3.18 -6.15 19.14
C ALA A 107 -2.18 -7.19 19.64
N VAL A 108 -1.34 -7.74 18.75
CA VAL A 108 -0.31 -8.73 19.11
C VAL A 108 0.81 -8.12 19.96
N THR A 109 1.13 -6.83 19.78
CA THR A 109 2.21 -6.16 20.51
C THR A 109 1.73 -5.37 21.73
N TRP A 110 0.42 -5.17 21.91
CA TRP A 110 -0.18 -4.28 22.91
C TRP A 110 0.30 -4.52 24.35
N ASP A 111 0.45 -5.80 24.72
CA ASP A 111 0.80 -6.24 26.09
C ASP A 111 2.21 -6.83 26.19
N LYS A 112 3.02 -6.78 25.12
CA LYS A 112 4.35 -7.41 25.09
C LYS A 112 5.49 -6.55 25.68
N GLY A 113 5.17 -5.51 26.44
CA GLY A 113 6.16 -4.69 27.15
C GLY A 113 6.83 -3.59 26.31
N ARG A 114 7.76 -2.85 26.92
CA ARG A 114 8.47 -1.69 26.30
C ARG A 114 9.37 -2.07 25.12
N ASP A 115 9.69 -3.36 24.96
CA ASP A 115 10.59 -3.87 23.93
C ASP A 115 10.01 -3.72 22.51
N PHE A 116 8.69 -3.55 22.38
CA PHE A 116 8.00 -3.34 21.09
C PHE A 116 7.78 -1.86 20.75
N GLY A 117 8.32 -0.95 21.55
CA GLY A 117 8.26 0.48 21.33
C GLY A 117 7.01 1.17 21.90
N PRO A 118 6.88 2.48 21.67
CA PRO A 118 5.78 3.28 22.21
C PRO A 118 4.43 2.84 21.64
N LYS A 119 3.39 2.75 22.49
CA LYS A 119 2.02 2.38 22.08
C LYS A 119 1.41 3.33 21.03
N TRP A 120 1.90 4.56 20.94
CA TRP A 120 1.45 5.51 19.92
C TRP A 120 1.86 5.09 18.50
N TYR A 121 2.97 4.36 18.35
CA TYR A 121 3.51 3.96 17.05
C TYR A 121 2.56 3.04 16.25
N PRO A 122 2.08 1.91 16.81
CA PRO A 122 1.09 1.08 16.11
C PRO A 122 -0.23 1.83 15.86
N LEU A 123 -0.65 2.72 16.76
CA LEU A 123 -1.83 3.58 16.54
C LEU A 123 -1.63 4.54 15.36
N ALA A 124 -0.45 5.14 15.23
CA ALA A 124 -0.12 6.00 14.10
C ALA A 124 -0.19 5.23 12.78
N LEU A 125 0.30 3.98 12.73
CA LEU A 125 0.19 3.14 11.52
C LEU A 125 -1.28 2.84 11.15
N VAL A 126 -2.12 2.54 12.15
CA VAL A 126 -3.56 2.31 11.95
C VAL A 126 -4.23 3.57 11.40
N VAL A 127 -3.99 4.73 12.02
CA VAL A 127 -4.57 6.01 11.59
C VAL A 127 -4.08 6.41 10.19
N LEU A 128 -2.81 6.17 9.88
CA LEU A 128 -2.20 6.58 8.61
C LEU A 128 -2.54 5.66 7.43
N ALA A 129 -3.02 4.44 7.66
CA ALA A 129 -3.27 3.45 6.60
C ALA A 129 -4.32 3.93 5.57
N MET A 130 -5.38 4.59 6.02
CA MET A 130 -6.44 5.10 5.13
C MET A 130 -6.06 6.43 4.43
N PRO A 131 -5.48 7.43 5.12
CA PRO A 131 -5.01 8.66 4.46
C PRO A 131 -3.93 8.41 3.40
N GLN A 132 -2.95 7.54 3.67
CA GLN A 132 -1.86 7.28 2.72
C GLN A 132 -2.36 6.57 1.46
N SER A 133 -3.31 5.64 1.61
CA SER A 133 -3.87 4.88 0.49
C SER A 133 -4.77 5.74 -0.38
N TRP A 134 -5.57 6.60 0.25
CA TRP A 134 -6.34 7.61 -0.47
C TRP A 134 -5.43 8.57 -1.26
N LEU A 135 -4.35 9.06 -0.67
CA LEU A 135 -3.43 9.97 -1.34
C LEU A 135 -2.76 9.30 -2.55
N GLY A 136 -2.27 8.07 -2.39
CA GLY A 136 -1.72 7.29 -3.50
C GLY A 136 -2.76 7.03 -4.60
N GLY A 137 -4.00 6.70 -4.22
CA GLY A 137 -5.12 6.56 -5.13
C GLY A 137 -5.43 7.84 -5.91
N LYS A 138 -5.40 9.00 -5.24
CA LYS A 138 -5.61 10.32 -5.86
C LYS A 138 -4.54 10.64 -6.88
N LEU A 139 -3.27 10.40 -6.55
CA LEU A 139 -2.17 10.59 -7.49
C LEU A 139 -2.31 9.68 -8.72
N GLY A 140 -2.75 8.44 -8.53
CA GLY A 140 -3.02 7.52 -9.64
C GLY A 140 -4.17 8.00 -10.53
N GLU A 141 -5.27 8.48 -9.93
CA GLU A 141 -6.38 9.09 -10.69
C GLU A 141 -5.93 10.30 -11.50
N LEU A 142 -5.14 11.19 -10.90
CA LEU A 142 -4.66 12.40 -11.57
C LEU A 142 -3.79 12.09 -12.79
N GLN A 143 -2.97 11.03 -12.74
CA GLN A 143 -2.13 10.62 -13.87
C GLN A 143 -2.91 9.92 -14.99
N LEU A 144 -3.99 9.23 -14.64
CA LEU A 144 -4.84 8.53 -15.62
C LEU A 144 -5.87 9.45 -16.28
N ARG A 145 -6.05 10.68 -15.78
CA ARG A 145 -6.86 11.70 -16.45
C ARG A 145 -6.16 12.15 -17.73
N PRO A 146 -6.81 12.07 -18.90
CA PRO A 146 -6.29 12.69 -20.11
C PRO A 146 -6.10 14.18 -19.86
N ALA A 147 -4.95 14.74 -20.28
CA ALA A 147 -4.77 16.19 -20.31
C ALA A 147 -5.90 16.77 -21.16
N ARG A 148 -6.77 17.59 -20.55
CA ARG A 148 -7.77 18.33 -21.32
C ARG A 148 -7.03 19.38 -22.17
N PRO A 149 -7.24 19.42 -23.50
CA PRO A 149 -6.71 20.48 -24.34
C PRO A 149 -7.31 21.84 -23.98
#